data_AF-A0A328P1S5-F1
#
_entry.id   AF-A0A328P1S5-F1
#
_cell.length_a   1.000
_cell.length_b   1.000
_cell.length_c   1.000
_cell.angle_alpha   90.00
_cell.angle_beta   90.00
_cell.angle_gamma   90.00
#
_symmetry.space_group_name_H-M   'P 1'
#
loop_
_entity.id
_entity.type
_entity.pdbx_description
1 polymer ?
#
loop_
_entity_poly.entity_id
_entity_poly.type
_entity_poly.pdbx_seq_one_letter_code
_entity_poly.pdbx_strand_id
1 'polypeptide(L)'
;MLAFVGSSHCTFIRNGKAYGADQARSHLEYKLNYLLQRHRVNSAEEFIERAGTESSFSGKPYRVDCDGRERPSADWLMEELHRMRTPGP
;
A
#
# COMPACT_ATOMS: atom_id res chain seq x y z
N MET A 1 5.56 -2.32 -7.22
CA MET A 1 4.66 -1.62 -6.29
C MET A 1 5.35 -1.15 -5.00
N LEU A 2 5.98 -2.02 -4.18
CA LEU A 2 6.64 -1.57 -2.94
C LEU A 2 7.77 -0.54 -3.18
N ALA A 3 8.51 -0.67 -4.29
CA ALA A 3 9.49 0.32 -4.71
C ALA A 3 8.85 1.70 -4.95
N PHE A 4 7.70 1.74 -5.64
CA PHE A 4 6.93 2.97 -5.88
C PHE A 4 6.49 3.63 -4.58
N VAL A 5 6.03 2.85 -3.60
CA VAL A 5 5.69 3.39 -2.27
C VAL A 5 6.90 4.07 -1.63
N GLY A 6 8.05 3.40 -1.63
CA GLY A 6 9.29 3.92 -1.05
C GLY A 6 9.89 5.12 -1.79
N SER A 7 9.58 5.31 -3.07
CA SER A 7 10.04 6.45 -3.86
C SER A 7 9.00 7.57 -3.98
N SER A 8 7.80 7.39 -3.44
CA SER A 8 6.73 8.39 -3.56
C SER A 8 6.98 9.56 -2.62
N HIS A 9 6.51 10.75 -3.00
CA HIS A 9 6.48 11.93 -2.12
C HIS A 9 5.24 11.93 -1.20
N CYS A 10 4.35 10.95 -1.35
CA CYS A 10 3.11 10.88 -0.60
C CYS A 10 3.35 10.47 0.86
N THR A 11 2.56 11.05 1.76
CA THR A 11 2.51 10.65 3.17
C THR A 11 1.52 9.51 3.36
N PHE A 12 1.95 8.43 4.00
CA PHE A 12 1.09 7.30 4.30
C PHE A 12 0.42 7.49 5.66
N ILE A 13 -0.90 7.42 5.70
CA ILE A 13 -1.69 7.63 6.91
C ILE A 13 -2.22 6.28 7.40
N ARG A 14 -1.70 5.83 8.52
CA ARG A 14 -2.08 4.56 9.18
C ARG A 14 -2.53 4.82 10.60
N ASN A 15 -3.74 4.35 10.93
CA ASN A 15 -4.34 4.54 12.25
C ASN A 15 -4.40 6.01 12.70
N GLY A 16 -4.55 6.95 11.75
CA GLY A 16 -4.56 8.39 12.01
C GLY A 16 -3.19 9.01 12.26
N LYS A 17 -2.09 8.29 12.00
CA LYS A 17 -0.72 8.81 12.06
C LYS A 17 -0.10 8.85 10.68
N ALA A 18 0.65 9.91 10.40
CA ALA A 18 1.43 10.10 9.20
C ALA A 18 2.77 9.34 9.27
N TYR A 19 3.17 8.74 8.16
CA TYR A 19 4.42 8.02 7.97
C TYR A 19 5.01 8.38 6.61
N GLY A 20 6.34 8.51 6.57
CA GLY A 20 7.05 8.76 5.31
C GLY A 20 7.10 7.52 4.41
N ALA A 21 7.57 7.71 3.18
CA ALA A 21 7.65 6.69 2.14
C ALA A 21 8.39 5.41 2.58
N ASP A 22 9.56 5.56 3.20
CA ASP A 22 10.35 4.41 3.69
C ASP A 22 9.63 3.59 4.76
N GLN A 23 8.97 4.29 5.69
CA GLN A 23 8.19 3.65 6.76
C GLN A 23 6.95 2.95 6.18
N ALA A 24 6.29 3.56 5.21
CA ALA A 24 5.15 2.97 4.51
C ALA A 24 5.56 1.70 3.76
N ARG A 25 6.66 1.76 2.99
CA ARG A 25 7.24 0.61 2.29
C ARG A 25 7.56 -0.52 3.26
N SER A 26 8.30 -0.22 4.34
CA SER A 26 8.69 -1.23 5.33
C SER A 26 7.46 -1.90 5.98
N HIS A 27 6.43 -1.11 6.33
CA HIS A 27 5.18 -1.65 6.88
C HIS A 27 4.45 -2.57 5.91
N LEU A 28 4.33 -2.17 4.65
CA LEU A 28 3.67 -2.96 3.61
C LEU A 28 4.47 -4.24 3.27
N GLU A 29 5.79 -4.15 3.24
CA GLU A 29 6.70 -5.29 3.04
C GLU A 29 6.59 -6.31 4.18
N TYR A 30 6.55 -5.84 5.44
CA TYR A 30 6.28 -6.69 6.59
C TYR A 30 4.95 -7.46 6.44
N LYS A 31 3.87 -6.77 6.04
CA LYS A 31 2.58 -7.43 5.83
C LYS A 31 2.60 -8.42 4.67
N LEU A 32 3.28 -8.11 3.56
CA LEU A 32 3.44 -9.04 2.44
C LEU A 32 4.14 -10.33 2.90
N ASN A 33 5.27 -10.19 3.60
CA ASN A 33 6.05 -11.32 4.10
C ASN A 33 5.21 -12.19 5.05
N TYR A 34 4.44 -11.57 5.95
CA TYR A 34 3.52 -12.29 6.82
C TYR A 34 2.46 -13.09 6.06
N LEU A 35 1.85 -12.50 5.01
CA LEU A 35 0.83 -13.18 4.21
C LEU A 35 1.41 -14.32 3.37
N LEU A 36 2.60 -14.13 2.79
CA LEU A 36 3.32 -15.15 2.00
C LEU A 36 3.67 -16.37 2.86
N GLN A 37 4.23 -16.15 4.05
CA GLN A 37 4.56 -17.23 5.00
C GLN A 37 3.35 -18.05 5.45
N ARG A 38 2.14 -17.49 5.30
CA ARG A 38 0.88 -18.12 5.69
C ARG A 38 0.08 -18.63 4.49
N HIS A 39 0.62 -18.54 3.27
CA HIS A 39 -0.09 -18.87 2.02
C HIS A 39 -1.44 -18.13 1.88
N ARG A 40 -1.51 -16.88 2.33
CA ARG A 40 -2.73 -16.05 2.32
C ARG A 40 -2.73 -14.96 1.25
N VAL A 41 -1.79 -15.01 0.32
CA VAL A 41 -1.68 -14.07 -0.79
C VAL A 41 -1.02 -14.74 -1.98
N ASN A 42 -1.63 -14.61 -3.14
CA ASN A 42 -1.18 -15.22 -4.40
C ASN A 42 -1.09 -14.20 -5.54
N SER A 43 -1.62 -12.98 -5.36
CA SER A 43 -1.62 -11.92 -6.37
C SER A 43 -1.35 -10.55 -5.77
N ALA A 44 -1.03 -9.59 -6.62
CA ALA A 44 -0.85 -8.20 -6.21
C ALA A 44 -2.17 -7.58 -5.72
N GLU A 45 -3.29 -7.96 -6.33
CA GLU A 45 -4.63 -7.55 -5.94
C GLU A 45 -5.00 -8.06 -4.55
N GLU A 46 -4.77 -9.34 -4.26
CA GLU A 46 -4.97 -9.90 -2.92
C GLU A 46 -4.05 -9.24 -1.88
N PHE A 47 -2.82 -8.90 -2.28
CA PHE A 47 -1.93 -8.12 -1.43
C PHE A 47 -2.55 -6.74 -1.12
N ILE A 48 -3.05 -6.02 -2.12
CA ILE A 48 -3.65 -4.69 -1.91
C ILE A 48 -4.87 -4.82 -1.00
N GLU A 49 -5.76 -5.77 -1.27
CA GLU A 49 -6.97 -6.02 -0.48
C GLU A 49 -6.62 -6.31 1.00
N ARG A 50 -5.71 -7.26 1.25
CA ARG A 50 -5.42 -7.77 2.60
C ARG A 50 -4.40 -6.94 3.37
N ALA A 51 -3.42 -6.38 2.67
CA ALA A 51 -2.30 -5.67 3.29
C ALA A 51 -2.35 -4.15 3.06
N GLY A 52 -2.78 -3.72 1.88
CA GLY A 52 -2.81 -2.32 1.46
C GLY A 52 -4.01 -1.52 1.95
N THR A 53 -5.16 -2.14 2.24
CA THR A 53 -6.41 -1.40 2.54
C THR A 53 -6.49 -0.87 3.96
N GLU A 54 -6.17 -1.69 4.96
CA GLU A 54 -6.43 -1.36 6.36
C GLU A 54 -5.54 -2.12 7.35
N SER A 55 -5.59 -1.70 8.61
CA SER A 55 -4.92 -2.37 9.71
C SER A 55 -5.65 -3.63 10.12
N SER A 56 -5.02 -4.79 9.94
CA SER A 56 -5.56 -6.08 10.41
C SER A 56 -5.73 -6.16 11.93
N PHE A 57 -5.10 -5.26 12.69
CA PHE A 57 -5.23 -5.19 14.15
C PHE A 57 -6.36 -4.26 14.63
N SER A 58 -6.65 -3.18 13.89
CA SER A 58 -7.57 -2.13 14.34
C SER A 58 -8.74 -1.86 13.39
N GLY A 59 -8.78 -2.48 12.21
CA GLY A 59 -9.80 -2.27 11.18
C GLY A 59 -9.82 -0.87 10.58
N LYS A 60 -8.84 0.00 10.89
CA LYS A 60 -8.82 1.38 10.38
C LYS A 60 -8.26 1.41 8.96
N PRO A 61 -8.95 2.07 8.01
CA PRO A 61 -8.48 2.20 6.64
C PRO A 61 -7.20 3.02 6.56
N TYR A 62 -6.35 2.64 5.62
CA TYR A 62 -5.12 3.35 5.28
C TYR A 62 -5.42 4.38 4.20
N ARG A 63 -4.84 5.56 4.34
CA ARG A 63 -4.93 6.65 3.35
C ARG A 63 -3.54 7.03 2.89
N VAL A 64 -3.47 7.70 1.76
CA VAL A 64 -2.28 8.45 1.34
C VAL A 64 -2.67 9.89 1.10
N ASP A 65 -1.80 10.80 1.51
CA ASP A 65 -1.86 12.20 1.16
C ASP A 65 -0.72 12.50 0.19
N CYS A 66 -1.09 12.83 -1.05
CA CYS A 66 -0.15 13.32 -2.06
C CYS A 66 -0.49 14.79 -2.32
N ASP A 67 0.38 15.70 -1.89
CA ASP A 67 0.24 17.15 -2.12
C ASP A 67 -1.08 17.77 -1.59
N GLY A 68 -1.52 17.33 -0.40
CA GLY A 68 -2.75 17.79 0.24
C GLY A 68 -4.01 17.09 -0.27
N ARG A 69 -3.86 16.05 -1.11
CA ARG A 69 -4.97 15.25 -1.63
C ARG A 69 -4.96 13.88 -0.98
N GLU A 70 -5.81 13.73 0.03
CA GLU A 70 -6.06 12.44 0.65
C GLU A 70 -6.91 11.53 -0.24
N ARG A 71 -6.50 10.27 -0.33
CA ARG A 71 -7.25 9.20 -1.00
C ARG A 71 -7.03 7.85 -0.30
N PRO A 72 -7.92 6.86 -0.50
CA PRO A 72 -7.69 5.51 -0.04
C PRO A 72 -6.38 4.96 -0.62
N SER A 73 -5.58 4.33 0.23
CA SER A 73 -4.32 3.73 -0.19
C SER A 73 -4.53 2.54 -1.13
N ALA A 74 -5.62 1.79 -0.98
CA ALA A 74 -5.97 0.70 -1.89
C ALA A 74 -6.12 1.20 -3.34
N ASP A 75 -6.87 2.28 -3.55
CA ASP A 75 -7.05 2.88 -4.88
C ASP A 75 -5.72 3.34 -5.46
N TRP A 76 -4.87 3.97 -4.64
CA TRP A 76 -3.55 4.45 -5.04
C TRP A 76 -2.63 3.31 -5.48
N LEU A 77 -2.65 2.19 -4.74
CA LEU A 77 -1.87 1.00 -5.07
C LEU A 77 -2.43 0.27 -6.31
N MET A 78 -3.75 0.22 -6.48
CA MET A 78 -4.39 -0.36 -7.66
C MET A 78 -4.03 0.42 -8.93
N GLU A 79 -4.08 1.75 -8.88
CA GLU A 79 -3.65 2.59 -10.01
C GLU A 79 -2.19 2.32 -10.41
N GLU A 80 -1.29 2.19 -9.43
CA GLU A 80 0.09 1.81 -9.73
C GLU A 80 0.16 0.39 -10.32
N LEU A 81 -0.57 -0.57 -9.76
CA LEU A 81 -0.59 -1.93 -10.31
C LEU A 81 -1.03 -1.93 -11.78
N HIS A 82 -2.06 -1.16 -12.12
CA HIS A 82 -2.50 -0.97 -13.50
C HIS A 82 -1.42 -0.33 -14.35
N ARG A 83 -0.81 0.77 -13.90
CA ARG A 83 0.30 1.44 -14.61
C ARG A 83 1.47 0.51 -14.89
N MET A 84 1.84 -0.36 -13.94
CA MET A 84 2.91 -1.35 -14.11
C MET A 84 2.59 -2.44 -15.14
N ARG A 85 1.31 -2.75 -15.34
CA ARG A 85 0.85 -3.83 -16.23
C ARG A 85 0.44 -3.35 -17.61
N THR A 86 0.14 -2.07 -17.76
CA THR A 86 -0.06 -1.48 -19.08
C THR A 86 1.32 -1.33 -19.74
N PRO A 87 1.61 -2.03 -20.85
CA PRO A 87 2.82 -1.75 -21.59
C PRO A 87 2.80 -0.28 -22.02
N GLY A 88 3.92 0.42 -21.81
CA GLY A 88 4.09 1.78 -22.35
C GLY A 88 3.90 1.77 -23.87
N PRO A 89 3.48 2.90 -24.47
CA PRO A 89 3.33 3.00 -25.92
C PRO A 89 4.63 2.63 -26.66
#